data_AF-A0A2V9NQ28-F1
#
_entry.id   AF-A0A2V9NQ28-F1
#
_cell.length_a   1.000
_cell.length_b   1.000
_cell.length_c   1.000
_cell.angle_alpha   90.00
_cell.angle_beta   90.00
_cell.angle_gamma   90.00
#
_symmetry.space_group_name_H-M   'P 1'
#
loop_
_entity.id
_entity.type
_entity.pdbx_description
1 polymer ?
#
loop_
_entity_poly.entity_id
_entity_poly.type
_entity_poly.pdbx_seq_one_letter_code
_entity_poly.pdbx_strand_id
1 'polypeptide(L)'
;MHKGCSDPDDLFDKTIDVVVGKIEGGGEYPNPAAFCFGVAKNIWRQDLRERSSAAATRVEQNMAFATRPELPVLEQELKCLERCMGELSSGDREIVSQYHWGQGRDKIETRKRLADGAGGVNALRIKMCRIRKELRLCVAGCMKQGAN
;
A
#
# COMPACT_ATOMS: atom_id res chain seq x y z
N MET A 1 -10.72 -10.76 -20.80
CA MET A 1 -11.78 -10.85 -19.77
C MET A 1 -11.34 -10.05 -18.55
N HIS A 2 -11.86 -8.83 -18.37
CA HIS A 2 -11.52 -7.98 -17.21
C HIS A 2 -12.20 -8.54 -15.95
N LYS A 3 -11.42 -8.96 -14.94
CA LYS A 3 -11.90 -9.60 -13.70
C LYS A 3 -12.61 -8.63 -12.70
N GLY A 4 -13.23 -7.55 -13.18
CA GLY A 4 -14.03 -6.63 -12.35
C GLY A 4 -13.25 -5.85 -11.27
N CYS A 5 -11.94 -5.61 -11.48
CA CYS A 5 -11.11 -4.85 -10.53
C CYS A 5 -11.38 -3.34 -10.64
N SER A 6 -11.64 -2.65 -9.51
CA SER A 6 -11.83 -1.18 -9.44
C SER A 6 -10.50 -0.49 -9.65
N ASP A 7 -9.50 -0.90 -8.88
CA ASP A 7 -8.19 -0.26 -8.87
C ASP A 7 -7.13 -1.37 -8.78
N PRO A 8 -6.56 -1.80 -9.92
CA PRO A 8 -5.60 -2.89 -9.95
C PRO A 8 -4.29 -2.56 -9.22
N ASP A 9 -3.94 -1.29 -9.12
CA ASP A 9 -2.73 -0.85 -8.43
C ASP A 9 -2.94 -0.83 -6.91
N ASP A 10 -4.15 -0.48 -6.44
CA ASP A 10 -4.51 -0.60 -5.02
C ASP A 10 -4.53 -2.06 -4.54
N LEU A 11 -5.11 -2.97 -5.33
CA LEU A 11 -5.09 -4.39 -5.00
C LEU A 11 -3.67 -4.98 -5.04
N PHE A 12 -2.82 -4.51 -5.95
CA PHE A 12 -1.41 -4.87 -5.98
C PHE A 12 -0.70 -4.43 -4.69
N ASP A 13 -0.89 -3.18 -4.29
CA ASP A 13 -0.26 -2.63 -3.08
C ASP A 13 -0.65 -3.41 -1.83
N LYS A 14 -1.96 -3.65 -1.63
CA LYS A 14 -2.48 -4.51 -0.56
C LYS A 14 -1.87 -5.90 -0.58
N THR A 15 -1.66 -6.47 -1.77
CA THR A 15 -1.04 -7.79 -1.94
C THR A 15 0.40 -7.79 -1.44
N ILE A 16 1.18 -6.80 -1.85
CA ILE A 16 2.58 -6.69 -1.44
C ILE A 16 2.69 -6.48 0.07
N ASP A 17 1.83 -5.67 0.67
CA ASP A 17 1.86 -5.42 2.12
C ASP A 17 1.60 -6.71 2.92
N VAL A 18 0.62 -7.52 2.52
CA VAL A 18 0.35 -8.83 3.15
C VAL A 18 1.49 -9.82 2.92
N VAL A 19 2.08 -9.85 1.71
CA VAL A 19 3.21 -10.73 1.40
C VAL A 19 4.44 -10.38 2.25
N VAL A 20 4.77 -9.09 2.36
CA VAL A 20 5.92 -8.61 3.13
C VAL A 20 5.75 -8.97 4.61
N GLY A 21 4.60 -8.66 5.22
CA GLY A 21 4.37 -8.99 6.63
C GLY A 21 4.44 -10.49 6.93
N LYS A 22 4.03 -11.34 5.98
CA LYS A 22 4.15 -12.80 6.11
C LYS A 22 5.59 -13.31 6.01
N ILE A 23 6.40 -12.70 5.15
CA ILE A 23 7.83 -13.02 5.02
C ILE A 23 8.59 -12.58 6.28
N GLU A 24 8.32 -11.37 6.77
CA GLU A 24 8.93 -10.84 8.00
C GLU A 24 8.56 -11.67 9.23
N GLY A 25 7.39 -12.32 9.23
CA GLY A 25 6.97 -13.29 10.25
C GLY A 25 7.69 -14.64 10.22
N GLY A 26 8.68 -14.83 9.35
CA GLY A 26 9.51 -16.05 9.30
C GLY A 26 8.89 -17.21 8.51
N GLY A 27 7.89 -16.95 7.67
CA GLY A 27 7.31 -17.99 6.82
C GLY A 27 8.24 -18.41 5.67
N GLU A 28 8.41 -19.71 5.47
CA GLU A 28 9.09 -20.25 4.30
C GLU A 28 8.11 -20.45 3.13
N TYR A 29 8.46 -19.89 1.97
CA TYR A 29 7.63 -19.93 0.77
C TYR A 29 8.43 -20.45 -0.44
N PRO A 30 8.52 -21.78 -0.65
CA PRO A 30 9.32 -22.39 -1.71
C PRO A 30 8.93 -21.96 -3.13
N ASN A 31 7.68 -21.52 -3.32
CA ASN A 31 7.21 -20.96 -4.58
C ASN A 31 6.66 -19.54 -4.36
N PRO A 32 7.51 -18.50 -4.44
CA PRO A 32 7.12 -17.12 -4.19
C PRO A 32 6.02 -16.63 -5.14
N ALA A 33 6.07 -17.04 -6.40
CA ALA A 33 5.07 -16.63 -7.40
C ALA A 33 3.68 -17.20 -7.07
N ALA A 34 3.60 -18.48 -6.73
CA ALA A 34 2.34 -19.12 -6.35
C ALA A 34 1.78 -18.54 -5.04
N PHE A 35 2.66 -18.24 -4.08
CA PHE A 35 2.27 -17.59 -2.84
C PHE A 35 1.69 -16.19 -3.07
N CYS A 36 2.41 -15.32 -3.80
CA CYS A 36 1.93 -13.99 -4.17
C CYS A 36 0.59 -14.05 -4.91
N PHE A 37 0.44 -15.00 -5.83
CA PHE A 37 -0.82 -15.18 -6.56
C PHE A 37 -1.97 -15.63 -5.63
N GLY A 38 -1.69 -16.51 -4.68
CA GLY A 38 -2.66 -16.93 -3.67
C GLY A 38 -3.15 -15.76 -2.80
N VAL A 39 -2.22 -14.91 -2.36
CA VAL A 39 -2.55 -13.68 -1.60
C VAL A 39 -3.37 -12.72 -2.46
N ALA A 40 -2.94 -12.45 -3.70
CA ALA A 40 -3.66 -11.57 -4.63
C ALA A 40 -5.09 -12.06 -4.89
N LYS A 41 -5.28 -13.37 -5.04
CA LYS A 41 -6.60 -13.99 -5.24
C LYS A 41 -7.51 -13.78 -4.03
N ASN A 42 -6.98 -13.87 -2.83
CA ASN A 42 -7.76 -13.67 -1.61
C ASN A 42 -8.16 -12.20 -1.42
N ILE A 43 -7.23 -11.27 -1.66
CA ILE A 43 -7.49 -9.83 -1.61
C ILE A 43 -8.54 -9.41 -2.66
N TRP A 44 -8.42 -9.91 -3.89
CA TRP A 44 -9.42 -9.65 -4.93
C TRP A 44 -10.81 -10.19 -4.55
N ARG A 45 -10.88 -11.38 -3.93
CA ARG A 45 -12.17 -11.94 -3.44
C ARG A 45 -12.77 -11.09 -2.33
N GLN A 46 -11.95 -10.59 -1.41
CA GLN A 46 -12.40 -9.70 -0.35
C GLN A 46 -12.95 -8.40 -0.94
N ASP A 47 -12.20 -7.76 -1.83
CA ASP A 47 -12.61 -6.53 -2.51
C ASP A 47 -13.91 -6.71 -3.32
N LEU A 48 -14.08 -7.86 -4.00
CA LEU A 48 -15.35 -8.17 -4.67
C LEU A 48 -16.51 -8.28 -3.68
N ARG A 49 -16.31 -8.97 -2.54
CA ARG A 49 -17.32 -9.09 -1.49
C ARG A 49 -17.70 -7.75 -0.89
N GLU A 50 -16.72 -6.91 -0.57
CA GLU A 50 -16.93 -5.57 0.00
C GLU A 50 -17.74 -4.67 -0.93
N ARG A 51 -17.55 -4.80 -2.25
CA ARG A 51 -18.35 -4.05 -3.23
C ARG A 51 -19.76 -4.61 -3.36
N SER A 52 -19.91 -5.93 -3.34
CA SER A 52 -21.23 -6.56 -3.35
C SER A 52 -22.01 -6.27 -2.06
N SER A 53 -21.34 -6.16 -0.90
CA SER A 53 -21.98 -5.81 0.38
C SER A 53 -22.23 -4.30 0.54
N ALA A 54 -21.35 -3.44 0.01
CA ALA A 54 -21.58 -1.99 -0.05
C ALA A 54 -22.82 -1.62 -0.91
N ALA A 55 -23.17 -2.46 -1.88
CA ALA A 55 -24.43 -2.36 -2.62
C ALA A 55 -25.65 -2.90 -1.84
N ALA A 56 -25.43 -3.69 -0.77
CA ALA A 56 -26.48 -4.42 -0.06
C ALA A 56 -26.92 -3.79 1.27
N THR A 57 -26.03 -3.22 2.11
CA THR A 57 -26.41 -2.43 3.32
C THR A 57 -25.16 -1.88 4.03
N ARG A 58 -25.26 -0.61 4.47
CA ARG A 58 -24.29 0.18 5.26
C ARG A 58 -24.21 -0.24 6.74
N VAL A 59 -24.03 -1.52 7.06
CA VAL A 59 -24.00 -2.00 8.45
C VAL A 59 -22.92 -3.08 8.63
N GLU A 60 -22.14 -2.94 9.72
CA GLU A 60 -21.02 -3.77 10.20
C GLU A 60 -19.61 -3.31 9.80
N GLN A 61 -19.25 -2.16 10.36
CA GLN A 61 -17.88 -1.93 10.83
C GLN A 61 -17.47 -3.04 11.80
N ASN A 62 -16.21 -3.48 11.66
CA ASN A 62 -15.37 -4.28 12.58
C ASN A 62 -15.21 -5.77 12.25
N MET A 63 -14.04 -6.15 11.72
CA MET A 63 -12.99 -6.82 12.50
C MET A 63 -11.82 -7.25 11.61
N ALA A 64 -10.79 -6.41 11.56
CA ALA A 64 -9.43 -6.90 11.63
C ALA A 64 -8.80 -6.17 12.80
N PHE A 65 -8.49 -6.90 13.87
CA PHE A 65 -7.82 -6.42 15.06
C PHE A 65 -6.37 -6.09 14.68
N ALA A 66 -6.16 -5.01 13.95
CA ALA A 66 -4.90 -4.29 14.06
C ALA A 66 -4.97 -3.62 15.42
N THR A 67 -4.01 -3.91 16.30
CA THR A 67 -3.76 -3.13 17.51
C THR A 67 -3.79 -1.68 17.08
N ARG A 68 -4.90 -0.98 17.36
CA ARG A 68 -5.04 0.41 16.95
C ARG A 68 -3.92 1.11 17.71
N PRO A 69 -2.90 1.68 17.03
CA PRO A 69 -1.81 2.31 17.74
C PRO A 69 -2.42 3.30 18.72
N GLU A 70 -1.91 3.33 19.95
CA GLU A 70 -2.31 4.37 20.89
C GLU A 70 -2.13 5.72 20.18
N LEU A 71 -3.07 6.66 20.36
CA LEU A 71 -3.04 7.95 19.65
C LEU A 71 -1.66 8.63 19.67
N PRO A 72 -0.89 8.60 20.78
CA PRO A 72 0.47 9.16 20.81
C PRO A 72 1.46 8.46 19.86
N VAL A 73 1.34 7.13 19.70
CA VAL A 73 2.18 6.35 18.78
C VAL A 73 1.88 6.70 17.34
N LEU A 74 0.60 6.86 16.99
CA LEU A 74 0.17 7.25 15.65
C LEU A 74 0.64 8.67 15.30
N GLU A 75 0.53 9.62 16.23
CA GLU A 75 1.02 10.99 16.02
C GLU A 75 2.54 11.02 15.80
N GLN A 76 3.29 10.22 16.55
CA GLN A 76 4.74 10.13 16.39
C GLN A 76 5.12 9.50 15.04
N GLU A 77 4.40 8.44 14.63
CA GLU A 77 4.61 7.81 13.32
C GLU A 77 4.33 8.78 12.17
N LEU A 78 3.28 9.60 12.27
CA LEU A 78 2.97 10.65 11.29
C LEU A 78 4.06 11.72 11.21
N LYS A 79 4.56 12.21 12.35
CA LYS A 79 5.70 13.16 12.37
C LYS A 79 6.94 12.55 11.72
N CYS A 80 7.21 11.28 12.00
CA CYS A 80 8.30 10.56 11.36
C CYS A 80 8.10 10.42 9.85
N LEU A 81 6.88 10.12 9.40
CA LEU A 81 6.55 10.05 7.99
C LEU A 81 6.73 11.40 7.29
N GLU A 82 6.26 12.50 7.88
CA GLU A 82 6.44 13.86 7.34
C GLU A 82 7.93 14.21 7.18
N ARG A 83 8.74 13.92 8.20
CA ARG A 83 10.19 14.09 8.15
C ARG A 83 10.82 13.26 7.03
N CYS A 84 10.48 11.97 6.95
CA CYS A 84 11.03 11.06 5.96
C CYS A 84 10.59 11.39 4.52
N MET A 85 9.37 11.87 4.33
CA MET A 85 8.91 12.45 3.06
C MET A 85 9.78 13.66 2.67
N GLY A 86 10.19 14.46 3.66
CA GLY A 86 11.14 15.57 3.54
C GLY A 86 12.55 15.19 3.10
N GLU A 87 12.99 13.95 3.32
CA GLU A 87 14.31 13.43 2.94
C GLU A 87 14.34 12.86 1.51
N LEU A 88 13.18 12.49 0.96
CA LEU A 88 13.08 12.01 -0.43
C LEU A 88 13.49 13.10 -1.42
N SER A 89 14.03 12.66 -2.56
CA SER A 89 14.24 13.52 -3.74
C SER A 89 12.91 14.18 -4.16
N SER A 90 12.98 15.38 -4.74
CA SER A 90 11.78 16.11 -5.17
C SER A 90 10.91 15.28 -6.11
N GLY A 91 11.53 14.57 -7.06
CA GLY A 91 10.81 13.71 -8.00
C GLY A 91 10.16 12.50 -7.33
N ASP A 92 10.82 11.86 -6.36
CA ASP A 92 10.24 10.70 -5.67
C ASP A 92 9.12 11.10 -4.73
N ARG A 93 9.28 12.22 -4.01
CA ARG A 93 8.22 12.82 -3.19
C ARG A 93 6.99 13.14 -4.01
N GLU A 94 7.17 13.78 -5.17
CA GLU A 94 6.06 14.12 -6.05
C GLU A 94 5.34 12.85 -6.56
N ILE A 95 6.09 11.83 -6.97
CA ILE A 95 5.51 10.57 -7.47
C ILE A 95 4.70 9.87 -6.38
N VAL A 96 5.22 9.74 -5.17
CA VAL A 96 4.49 9.06 -4.08
C VAL A 96 3.26 9.88 -3.65
N SER A 97 3.36 11.21 -3.57
CA SER A 97 2.22 12.08 -3.26
C SER A 97 1.13 11.97 -4.31
N GLN A 98 1.46 12.08 -5.61
CA GLN A 98 0.48 11.97 -6.69
C GLN A 98 -0.12 10.56 -6.78
N TYR A 99 0.67 9.52 -6.54
CA TYR A 99 0.19 8.13 -6.63
C TYR A 99 -0.90 7.80 -5.61
N HIS A 100 -0.87 8.45 -4.44
CA HIS A 100 -1.84 8.30 -3.37
C HIS A 100 -2.94 9.38 -3.38
N TRP A 101 -2.83 10.39 -4.26
CA TRP A 101 -3.81 11.47 -4.38
C TRP A 101 -5.08 11.05 -5.14
N GLY A 102 -6.20 11.69 -4.79
CA GLY A 102 -7.49 11.50 -5.45
C GLY A 102 -8.24 10.24 -5.00
N GLN A 103 -9.41 10.01 -5.59
CA GLN A 103 -10.26 8.85 -5.30
C GLN A 103 -10.87 8.28 -6.59
N GLY A 104 -11.22 6.99 -6.57
CA GLY A 104 -11.91 6.34 -7.68
C GLY A 104 -11.21 6.56 -9.03
N ARG A 105 -11.93 7.14 -9.98
CA ARG A 105 -11.45 7.35 -11.36
C ARG A 105 -10.25 8.29 -11.43
N ASP A 106 -10.24 9.38 -10.66
CA ASP A 106 -9.17 10.38 -10.69
C ASP A 106 -7.83 9.78 -10.26
N LYS A 107 -7.87 8.87 -9.27
CA LYS A 107 -6.69 8.13 -8.80
C LYS A 107 -6.15 7.19 -9.88
N ILE A 108 -7.03 6.49 -10.58
CA ILE A 108 -6.66 5.59 -11.69
C ILE A 108 -6.03 6.37 -12.84
N GLU A 109 -6.62 7.50 -13.22
CA GLU A 109 -6.09 8.35 -14.30
C GLU A 109 -4.75 8.99 -13.91
N THR A 110 -4.60 9.42 -12.66
CA THR A 110 -3.32 9.92 -12.12
C THR A 110 -2.24 8.86 -12.18
N ARG A 111 -2.52 7.62 -11.76
CA ARG A 111 -1.56 6.50 -11.81
C ARG A 111 -1.19 6.12 -13.25
N LYS A 112 -2.12 6.20 -14.19
CA LYS A 112 -1.81 6.01 -15.63
C LYS A 112 -0.81 7.05 -16.13
N ARG A 113 -1.06 8.34 -15.83
CA ARG A 113 -0.13 9.42 -16.21
C ARG A 113 1.26 9.25 -15.58
N LEU A 114 1.30 8.85 -14.30
CA LEU A 114 2.57 8.55 -13.62
C LEU A 114 3.28 7.35 -14.28
N ALA A 115 2.53 6.34 -14.71
CA ALA A 115 3.10 5.18 -15.40
C ALA A 115 3.71 5.59 -16.74
N ASP A 116 3.04 6.43 -17.52
CA ASP A 116 3.56 6.93 -18.80
C ASP A 116 4.89 7.66 -18.60
N GLY A 117 4.99 8.52 -17.57
CA GLY A 117 6.23 9.21 -17.21
C GLY A 117 7.33 8.30 -16.64
N ALA A 118 6.97 7.16 -16.05
CA ALA A 118 7.92 6.21 -15.44
C ALA A 118 8.45 5.14 -16.41
N GLY A 119 7.93 5.05 -17.65
CA GLY A 119 8.27 3.98 -18.60
C GLY A 119 7.34 2.76 -18.52
N GLY A 120 6.12 2.96 -18.02
CA GLY A 120 5.04 1.97 -17.96
C GLY A 120 4.66 1.55 -16.54
N VAL A 121 3.56 0.80 -16.43
CA VAL A 121 2.95 0.40 -15.14
C VAL A 121 3.92 -0.39 -14.26
N ASN A 122 4.68 -1.33 -14.85
CA ASN A 122 5.65 -2.12 -14.09
C ASN A 122 6.81 -1.26 -13.58
N ALA A 123 7.27 -0.29 -14.36
CA ALA A 123 8.31 0.63 -13.93
C ALA A 123 7.82 1.51 -12.77
N LEU A 124 6.59 2.02 -12.84
CA LEU A 124 5.94 2.74 -11.74
C LEU A 124 5.83 1.87 -10.48
N ARG A 125 5.39 0.61 -10.59
CA ARG A 125 5.30 -0.31 -9.45
C ARG A 125 6.65 -0.57 -8.80
N ILE A 126 7.69 -0.83 -9.59
CA ILE A 126 9.06 -1.00 -9.08
C ILE A 126 9.52 0.27 -8.37
N LYS A 127 9.27 1.44 -8.96
CA LYS A 127 9.61 2.73 -8.36
C LYS A 127 8.89 2.94 -7.02
N MET A 128 7.58 2.69 -6.97
CA MET A 128 6.78 2.80 -5.75
C MET A 128 7.26 1.83 -4.66
N CYS A 129 7.59 0.59 -5.01
CA CYS A 129 8.17 -0.38 -4.08
C CYS A 129 9.48 0.12 -3.46
N ARG A 130 10.35 0.77 -4.25
CA ARG A 130 11.62 1.34 -3.75
C ARG A 130 11.37 2.51 -2.80
N ILE A 131 10.51 3.46 -3.19
CA ILE A 131 10.17 4.62 -2.36
C ILE A 131 9.55 4.17 -1.03
N ARG A 132 8.62 3.20 -1.06
CA ARG A 132 8.03 2.64 0.17
C ARG A 132 9.06 1.97 1.06
N LYS A 133 10.02 1.23 0.48
CA LYS A 133 11.11 0.62 1.26
C LYS A 133 11.94 1.69 1.96
N GLU A 134 12.30 2.76 1.25
CA GLU A 134 13.05 3.90 1.80
C GLU A 134 12.29 4.57 2.94
N LEU A 135 11.00 4.91 2.72
CA LEU A 135 10.15 5.50 3.75
C LEU A 135 10.02 4.58 4.98
N ARG A 136 9.81 3.27 4.80
CA ARG A 136 9.74 2.31 5.91
C ARG A 136 11.01 2.29 6.75
N LEU A 137 12.18 2.25 6.10
CA LEU A 137 13.47 2.25 6.80
C LEU A 137 13.68 3.57 7.56
N CYS A 138 13.37 4.70 6.94
CA CYS A 138 13.50 6.01 7.57
C CYS A 138 12.54 6.16 8.77
N VAL A 139 11.26 5.81 8.61
CA VAL A 139 10.25 5.90 9.68
C VAL A 139 10.62 4.98 10.83
N ALA A 140 11.04 3.73 10.55
CA ALA A 140 11.50 2.82 11.59
C ALA A 140 12.73 3.36 12.35
N GLY A 141 13.66 4.03 11.66
CA GLY A 141 14.79 4.71 12.30
C GLY A 141 14.36 5.89 13.18
N CYS A 142 13.45 6.72 12.67
CA CYS A 142 12.90 7.86 13.39
C CYS A 142 12.16 7.45 14.67
N MET A 143 11.32 6.42 14.57
CA MET A 143 10.54 5.90 15.70
C MET A 143 11.45 5.36 16.82
N LYS A 144 12.59 4.76 16.47
CA LYS A 144 13.59 4.31 17.46
C LYS A 144 14.30 5.47 18.16
N GLN A 145 14.48 6.60 17.49
CA GLN A 145 15.14 7.79 18.06
C GLN A 145 14.23 8.58 18.99
N GLY A 146 12.91 8.59 18.74
CA GLY A 146 11.93 9.26 19.60
C GLY A 146 11.50 8.47 20.84
N ALA A 147 11.94 7.22 20.98
CA ALA A 147 11.68 6.36 22.14
C ALA A 147 12.79 6.44 23.22
N ASN A 148 13.78 7.31 23.02
CA ASN A 148 14.96 7.50 23.85
C ASN A 148 15.02 8.97 24.30
#